data_AF-A0A1L6I8E1-F1
#
_entry.id   AF-A0A1L6I8E1-F1
#
_cell.length_a   1.000
_cell.length_b   1.000
_cell.length_c   1.000
_cell.angle_alpha   90.00
_cell.angle_beta   90.00
_cell.angle_gamma   90.00
#
_symmetry.space_group_name_H-M   'P 1'
#
loop_
_entity.id
_entity.type
_entity.pdbx_description
1 polymer ?
#
loop_
_entity_poly.entity_id
_entity_poly.type
_entity_poly.pdbx_seq_one_letter_code
_entity_poly.pdbx_strand_id
1 'polypeptide(L)'
;MRADIEKYLSTVQQSTAKTISHKLGLPQLDVARELNHMLNDGVVEREKRQGAGNEYHYWLSRAERTPATAAVTTAAPAAPALPPASPPAAAQPDARAALERQVAALTNQLTDLTTRYHEMSSARLQAETDRDELKVENDSLKSDVAKLTQNTRALELRIDELTLGPIGAKSPLFVTVGRYAKPKRHGSLDKAQKRASALIRSEKESEVLVLEPVGRVIRGSEWRPR
;
A
#
# COMPACT_ATOMS: atom_id res chain seq x y z
N MET A 1 -13.88 -26.59 -7.63
CA MET A 1 -13.55 -25.24 -8.13
C MET A 1 -12.60 -25.31 -9.32
N ARG A 2 -11.35 -25.79 -9.16
CA ARG A 2 -10.41 -25.96 -10.29
C ARG A 2 -10.98 -26.78 -11.46
N ALA A 3 -11.44 -28.00 -11.19
CA ALA A 3 -12.04 -28.88 -12.21
C ALA A 3 -13.29 -28.28 -12.89
N ASP A 4 -14.06 -27.45 -12.17
CA ASP A 4 -15.26 -26.80 -12.71
C ASP A 4 -14.89 -25.65 -13.67
N ILE A 5 -13.82 -24.92 -13.36
CA ILE A 5 -13.25 -23.87 -14.21
C ILE A 5 -12.62 -24.49 -15.46
N GLU A 6 -11.86 -25.58 -15.33
CA GLU A 6 -11.28 -26.32 -16.46
C GLU A 6 -12.36 -26.86 -17.39
N LYS A 7 -13.41 -27.48 -16.84
CA LYS A 7 -14.56 -27.97 -17.62
C LYS A 7 -15.32 -26.84 -18.33
N TYR A 8 -15.41 -25.67 -17.71
CA TYR A 8 -16.03 -24.51 -18.34
C TYR A 8 -15.16 -23.91 -19.45
N LEU A 9 -13.85 -23.77 -19.23
CA LEU A 9 -12.89 -23.26 -20.22
C LEU A 9 -12.59 -24.25 -21.35
N SER A 10 -12.82 -25.56 -21.16
CA SER A 10 -12.77 -26.54 -22.25
C SER A 10 -13.97 -26.42 -23.19
N THR A 11 -15.11 -25.93 -22.67
CA THR A 11 -16.33 -25.69 -23.44
C THR A 11 -16.33 -24.31 -24.10
N VAL A 12 -15.77 -23.30 -23.42
CA VAL A 12 -15.74 -21.91 -23.88
C VAL A 12 -14.30 -21.49 -24.18
N GLN A 13 -14.01 -21.19 -25.46
CA GLN A 13 -12.65 -20.93 -25.95
C GLN A 13 -11.89 -19.83 -25.18
N GLN A 14 -12.59 -18.81 -24.67
CA GLN A 14 -12.03 -17.80 -23.77
C GLN A 14 -13.14 -17.16 -22.93
N SER A 15 -12.85 -16.85 -21.66
CA SER A 15 -13.83 -16.17 -20.78
C SER A 15 -13.17 -15.27 -19.75
N THR A 16 -13.94 -14.37 -19.13
CA THR A 16 -13.44 -13.50 -18.05
C THR A 16 -13.78 -14.07 -16.68
N ALA A 17 -13.00 -13.71 -15.65
CA ALA A 17 -13.25 -14.17 -14.27
C ALA A 17 -14.69 -13.87 -13.79
N LYS A 18 -15.27 -12.73 -14.20
CA LYS A 18 -16.65 -12.32 -13.89
C LYS A 18 -17.69 -13.23 -14.57
N THR A 19 -17.45 -13.61 -15.82
CA THR A 19 -18.35 -14.50 -16.56
C THR A 19 -18.27 -15.92 -16.02
N ILE A 20 -17.08 -16.40 -15.68
CA ILE A 20 -16.84 -17.70 -15.07
C ILE A 20 -17.54 -17.77 -13.71
N SER A 21 -17.38 -16.75 -12.86
CA SER A 21 -18.02 -16.71 -11.54
C SER A 21 -19.55 -16.72 -11.64
N HIS A 22 -20.12 -15.93 -12.56
CA HIS A 22 -21.57 -15.89 -12.76
C HIS A 22 -22.12 -17.21 -13.31
N LYS A 23 -21.39 -17.91 -14.17
CA LYS A 23 -21.85 -19.18 -14.78
C LYS A 23 -21.71 -20.38 -13.85
N LEU A 24 -20.68 -20.39 -13.01
CA LEU A 24 -20.45 -21.46 -12.03
C LEU A 24 -21.14 -21.19 -10.69
N GLY A 25 -21.71 -20.00 -10.48
CA GLY A 25 -22.34 -19.61 -9.20
C GLY A 25 -21.33 -19.48 -8.05
N LEU A 26 -20.06 -19.22 -8.37
CA LEU A 26 -18.96 -19.16 -7.41
C LEU A 26 -18.60 -17.70 -7.08
N PRO A 27 -18.04 -17.42 -5.88
CA PRO A 27 -17.55 -16.09 -5.55
C PRO A 27 -16.44 -15.64 -6.52
N GLN A 28 -16.58 -14.43 -7.08
CA GLN A 28 -15.65 -13.91 -8.09
C GLN A 28 -14.19 -13.83 -7.59
N LEU A 29 -13.99 -13.50 -6.31
CA LEU A 29 -12.65 -13.39 -5.72
C LEU A 29 -11.96 -14.75 -5.63
N ASP A 30 -12.70 -15.81 -5.33
CA ASP A 30 -12.16 -17.17 -5.24
C ASP A 30 -11.83 -17.71 -6.63
N VAL A 31 -12.69 -17.44 -7.62
CA VAL A 31 -12.41 -17.74 -9.03
C VAL A 31 -11.16 -17.00 -9.52
N ALA A 32 -10.98 -15.72 -9.17
CA ALA A 32 -9.80 -14.96 -9.56
C ALA A 32 -8.51 -15.47 -8.89
N ARG A 33 -8.58 -15.90 -7.62
CA ARG A 33 -7.44 -16.52 -6.92
C ARG A 33 -7.07 -17.85 -7.55
N GLU A 34 -8.06 -18.70 -7.84
CA GLU A 34 -7.86 -19.99 -8.48
C GLU A 34 -7.28 -19.84 -9.89
N LEU A 35 -7.78 -18.89 -10.69
CA LEU A 35 -7.24 -18.61 -12.03
C LEU A 35 -5.79 -18.13 -11.98
N ASN A 36 -5.38 -17.38 -10.95
CA ASN A 36 -3.98 -17.00 -10.77
C ASN A 36 -3.11 -18.19 -10.35
N HIS A 37 -3.65 -19.13 -9.56
CA HIS A 37 -2.96 -20.37 -9.24
C HIS A 37 -2.78 -21.25 -10.49
N MET A 38 -3.83 -21.42 -11.29
CA MET A 38 -3.80 -22.15 -12.56
C MET A 38 -2.87 -21.50 -13.60
N LEU A 39 -2.73 -20.18 -13.59
CA LEU A 39 -1.75 -19.45 -14.41
C LEU A 39 -0.31 -19.77 -13.97
N ASN A 40 -0.05 -19.78 -12.67
CA ASN A 40 1.27 -20.14 -12.12
C ASN A 40 1.63 -21.61 -12.42
N ASP A 41 0.62 -22.50 -12.41
CA ASP A 41 0.76 -23.91 -12.76
C ASP A 41 0.89 -24.15 -14.28
N GLY A 42 0.70 -23.11 -15.11
CA GLY A 42 0.77 -23.21 -16.57
C GLY A 42 -0.45 -23.87 -17.25
N VAL A 43 -1.56 -24.05 -16.52
CA VAL A 43 -2.79 -24.69 -17.02
C VAL A 43 -3.67 -23.69 -17.80
N VAL A 44 -3.62 -22.41 -17.42
CA VAL A 44 -4.42 -21.35 -18.03
C VAL A 44 -3.52 -20.22 -18.50
N GLU A 45 -3.79 -19.70 -19.69
CA GLU A 45 -3.17 -18.49 -20.21
C GLU A 45 -4.13 -17.31 -20.04
N ARG A 46 -3.56 -16.10 -19.97
CA ARG A 46 -4.35 -14.86 -19.89
C ARG A 46 -3.87 -13.78 -20.85
N GLU A 47 -4.82 -13.01 -21.37
CA GLU A 47 -4.55 -11.79 -22.13
C GLU A 47 -5.38 -10.63 -21.58
N LYS A 48 -4.78 -9.44 -21.59
CA LYS A 48 -5.43 -8.22 -21.12
C LYS A 48 -6.40 -7.72 -22.18
N ARG A 49 -7.66 -7.48 -21.79
CA ARG A 49 -8.68 -6.96 -22.70
C ARG A 49 -8.37 -5.51 -23.08
N GLN A 50 -8.15 -5.25 -24.37
CA GLN A 50 -7.93 -3.88 -24.85
C GLN A 50 -9.19 -3.04 -24.64
N GLY A 51 -9.06 -1.91 -23.92
CA GLY A 51 -10.13 -0.94 -23.70
C GLY A 51 -11.06 -1.18 -22.50
N ALA A 52 -10.85 -2.20 -21.66
CA ALA A 52 -11.73 -2.54 -20.53
C ALA A 52 -11.00 -2.63 -19.17
N GLY A 53 -10.08 -1.71 -18.90
CA GLY A 53 -9.42 -1.60 -17.58
C GLY A 53 -8.56 -2.83 -17.20
N ASN A 54 -8.75 -3.34 -15.98
CA ASN A 54 -8.00 -4.47 -15.39
C ASN A 54 -8.67 -5.85 -15.66
N GLU A 55 -9.47 -5.98 -16.72
CA GLU A 55 -10.08 -7.25 -17.10
C GLU A 55 -9.15 -8.11 -17.97
N TYR A 56 -9.13 -9.42 -17.68
CA TYR A 56 -8.35 -10.42 -18.43
C TYR A 56 -9.28 -11.48 -19.02
N HIS A 57 -8.96 -11.93 -20.23
CA HIS A 57 -9.49 -13.15 -20.83
C HIS A 57 -8.61 -14.32 -20.42
N TYR A 58 -9.22 -15.44 -20.07
CA TYR A 58 -8.59 -16.68 -19.64
C TYR A 58 -9.01 -17.82 -20.59
N TRP A 59 -8.06 -18.69 -20.95
CA TRP A 59 -8.28 -19.91 -21.73
C TRP A 59 -7.31 -21.02 -21.32
N LEU A 60 -7.65 -22.28 -21.58
CA LEU A 60 -6.77 -23.42 -21.30
C LEU A 60 -5.52 -23.39 -22.20
N SER A 61 -4.36 -23.57 -21.61
CA SER A 61 -3.08 -23.64 -22.32
C SER A 61 -3.06 -24.84 -23.27
N ARG A 62 -2.29 -24.74 -24.36
CA ARG A 62 -2.28 -25.74 -25.44
C ARG A 62 -1.81 -27.13 -24.99
N ALA A 63 -1.24 -27.27 -23.80
CA ALA A 63 -0.68 -28.51 -23.26
C ALA A 63 -1.73 -29.59 -22.95
N GLU A 64 -2.99 -29.24 -22.70
CA GLU A 64 -4.07 -30.22 -22.40
C GLU A 64 -5.11 -30.38 -23.53
N ARG A 65 -4.86 -29.84 -24.72
CA ARG A 65 -5.72 -30.13 -25.87
C ARG A 65 -5.29 -31.44 -26.51
N THR A 66 -5.88 -32.56 -26.12
CA THR A 66 -5.86 -33.81 -26.90
C THR A 66 -7.12 -34.65 -26.61
N PRO A 67 -7.78 -35.31 -27.59
CA PRO A 67 -7.62 -35.25 -29.06
C PRO A 67 -8.94 -35.05 -29.83
N ALA A 68 -8.82 -34.61 -31.10
CA ALA A 68 -9.67 -35.14 -32.17
C ALA A 68 -8.77 -35.67 -33.29
N THR A 69 -8.80 -36.99 -33.40
CA THR A 69 -8.10 -37.85 -34.34
C THR A 69 -8.41 -37.50 -35.79
N ALA A 70 -7.37 -37.29 -36.60
CA ALA A 70 -7.42 -37.60 -38.03
C ALA A 70 -6.25 -38.56 -38.32
N ALA A 71 -6.58 -39.84 -38.29
CA ALA A 71 -5.73 -40.90 -38.80
C ALA A 71 -5.72 -40.80 -40.33
N VAL A 72 -4.54 -40.69 -40.93
CA VAL A 72 -4.31 -41.18 -42.29
C VAL A 72 -3.10 -42.10 -42.23
N THR A 73 -3.41 -43.38 -42.23
CA THR A 73 -2.51 -44.49 -42.54
C THR A 73 -2.25 -44.48 -44.04
N THR A 74 -0.98 -44.48 -44.44
CA THR A 74 -0.47 -45.13 -45.67
C THR A 74 1.04 -45.26 -45.50
N ALA A 75 1.51 -46.44 -45.07
CA ALA A 75 2.01 -47.50 -45.95
C ALA A 75 3.43 -47.22 -46.44
N ALA A 76 4.40 -47.84 -45.76
CA ALA A 76 5.71 -48.13 -46.31
C ALA A 76 5.59 -49.19 -47.42
N PRO A 77 6.41 -49.08 -48.47
CA PRO A 77 7.19 -50.26 -48.83
C PRO A 77 8.65 -49.95 -49.17
N ALA A 78 9.49 -50.92 -48.78
CA ALA A 78 10.68 -51.40 -49.48
C ALA A 78 11.86 -50.43 -49.76
N ALA A 79 12.98 -50.76 -49.12
CA ALA A 79 14.31 -50.34 -49.50
C ALA A 79 14.70 -50.79 -50.92
N PRO A 80 15.52 -49.98 -51.62
CA PRO A 80 16.57 -50.53 -52.43
C PRO A 80 17.95 -49.93 -52.08
N ALA A 81 18.90 -50.84 -51.89
CA ALA A 81 20.34 -50.77 -52.15
C ALA A 81 21.13 -49.46 -51.90
N LEU A 82 22.12 -49.58 -51.00
CA LEU A 82 23.33 -48.73 -50.91
C LEU A 82 24.12 -48.71 -52.23
N PRO A 83 24.68 -47.54 -52.60
CA PRO A 83 26.05 -47.49 -53.09
C PRO A 83 26.88 -46.40 -52.33
N PRO A 84 28.21 -46.34 -52.53
CA PRO A 84 29.21 -46.55 -51.50
C PRO A 84 29.50 -45.33 -50.61
N ALA A 85 30.08 -45.63 -49.44
CA ALA A 85 30.65 -44.66 -48.51
C ALA A 85 31.69 -43.75 -49.18
N SER A 86 31.46 -42.44 -49.10
CA SER A 86 32.49 -41.41 -49.28
C SER A 86 32.72 -40.73 -47.93
N PRO A 87 33.95 -40.67 -47.41
CA PRO A 87 34.30 -39.73 -46.35
C PRO A 87 35.39 -38.72 -46.81
N PRO A 88 35.59 -37.60 -46.10
CA PRO A 88 34.62 -36.55 -45.83
C PRO A 88 35.26 -35.17 -46.08
N ALA A 89 34.65 -34.28 -46.87
CA ALA A 89 35.19 -32.92 -46.97
C ALA A 89 34.10 -31.89 -47.26
N ALA A 90 34.09 -30.85 -46.42
CA ALA A 90 33.39 -29.57 -46.59
C ALA A 90 31.87 -29.54 -46.34
N ALA A 91 31.45 -29.78 -45.10
CA ALA A 91 30.13 -29.30 -44.61
C ALA A 91 30.17 -28.72 -43.17
N GLN A 92 31.37 -28.40 -42.63
CA GLN A 92 31.52 -27.90 -41.25
C GLN A 92 31.63 -26.37 -41.02
N PRO A 93 31.65 -25.45 -42.01
CA PRO A 93 31.76 -24.02 -41.70
C PRO A 93 30.45 -23.45 -41.12
N ASP A 94 29.28 -23.97 -41.52
CA ASP A 94 27.98 -23.44 -41.09
C ASP A 94 27.64 -23.76 -39.63
N ALA A 95 27.94 -24.96 -39.16
CA ALA A 95 27.65 -25.36 -37.78
C ALA A 95 28.50 -24.58 -36.76
N ARG A 96 29.77 -24.32 -37.09
CA ARG A 96 30.69 -23.56 -36.23
C ARG A 96 30.31 -22.08 -36.19
N ALA A 97 29.99 -21.48 -37.34
CA ALA A 97 29.50 -20.11 -37.41
C ALA A 97 28.14 -19.92 -36.70
N ALA A 98 27.24 -20.91 -36.78
CA ALA A 98 25.97 -20.88 -36.05
C ALA A 98 26.19 -20.94 -34.52
N LEU A 99 27.09 -21.79 -34.05
CA LEU A 99 27.46 -21.88 -32.64
C LEU A 99 28.08 -20.57 -32.14
N GLU A 100 28.98 -19.95 -32.90
CA GLU A 100 29.60 -18.66 -32.55
C GLU A 100 28.55 -17.54 -32.43
N ARG A 101 27.57 -17.47 -33.34
CA ARG A 101 26.45 -16.52 -33.23
C ARG A 101 25.60 -16.78 -31.99
N GLN A 102 25.35 -18.05 -31.65
CA GLN A 102 24.58 -18.42 -30.47
C GLN A 102 25.33 -18.07 -29.17
N VAL A 103 26.63 -18.32 -29.11
CA VAL A 103 27.49 -17.92 -27.98
C VAL A 103 27.50 -16.39 -27.82
N ALA A 104 27.62 -15.64 -28.93
CA ALA A 104 27.56 -14.18 -28.88
C ALA A 104 26.20 -13.67 -28.39
N ALA A 105 25.09 -14.27 -28.86
CA ALA A 105 23.75 -13.92 -28.42
C ALA A 105 23.53 -14.19 -26.92
N LEU A 106 23.96 -15.36 -26.44
CA LEU A 106 23.89 -15.72 -25.02
C LEU A 106 24.78 -14.81 -24.15
N THR A 107 25.96 -14.44 -24.64
CA THR A 107 26.86 -13.51 -23.95
C THR A 107 26.19 -12.15 -23.79
N ASN A 108 25.56 -11.63 -24.84
CA ASN A 108 24.81 -10.36 -24.77
C ASN A 108 23.63 -10.44 -23.79
N GLN A 109 22.88 -11.54 -23.81
CA GLN A 109 21.78 -11.76 -22.85
C GLN A 109 22.30 -11.81 -21.40
N LEU A 110 23.44 -12.47 -21.17
CA LEU A 110 24.04 -12.55 -19.85
C LEU A 110 24.50 -11.17 -19.36
N THR A 111 25.08 -10.35 -20.25
CA THR A 111 25.44 -8.96 -19.90
C THR A 111 24.23 -8.10 -19.56
N ASP A 112 23.14 -8.18 -20.35
CA ASP A 112 21.91 -7.42 -20.09
C ASP A 112 21.25 -7.84 -18.77
N LEU A 113 21.16 -9.15 -18.51
CA LEU A 113 20.67 -9.68 -17.23
C LEU A 113 21.53 -9.24 -16.05
N THR A 114 22.85 -9.21 -16.22
CA THR A 114 23.78 -8.76 -15.17
C THR A 114 23.56 -7.29 -14.85
N THR A 115 23.40 -6.42 -15.87
CA THR A 115 23.11 -5.00 -15.67
C THR A 115 21.78 -4.81 -14.94
N ARG A 116 20.70 -5.46 -15.40
CA ARG A 116 19.39 -5.37 -14.74
C ARG A 116 19.41 -5.87 -13.30
N TYR A 117 20.16 -6.94 -13.03
CA TYR A 117 20.33 -7.44 -11.67
C TYR A 117 21.01 -6.41 -10.76
N HIS A 118 22.06 -5.74 -11.24
CA HIS A 118 22.75 -4.69 -10.49
C HIS A 118 21.84 -3.48 -10.24
N GLU A 119 21.09 -3.04 -11.25
CA GLU A 119 20.12 -1.95 -11.13
C GLU A 119 19.00 -2.28 -10.13
N MET A 120 18.46 -3.50 -10.18
CA MET A 120 17.46 -3.95 -9.22
C MET A 120 18.05 -4.04 -7.81
N SER A 121 19.28 -4.53 -7.68
CA SER A 121 19.97 -4.63 -6.38
C SER A 121 20.22 -3.25 -5.77
N SER A 122 20.63 -2.26 -6.57
CA SER A 122 20.85 -0.90 -6.07
C SER A 122 19.54 -0.21 -5.72
N ALA A 123 18.50 -0.34 -6.55
CA ALA A 123 17.18 0.20 -6.27
C ALA A 123 16.56 -0.42 -5.00
N ARG A 124 16.78 -1.72 -4.78
CA ARG A 124 16.34 -2.38 -3.54
C ARG A 124 17.06 -1.81 -2.32
N LEU A 125 18.38 -1.62 -2.39
CA LEU A 125 19.13 -1.05 -1.28
C LEU A 125 18.66 0.37 -0.95
N GLN A 126 18.42 1.20 -1.97
CA GLN A 126 17.84 2.54 -1.80
C GLN A 126 16.45 2.49 -1.17
N ALA A 127 15.58 1.59 -1.61
CA ALA A 127 14.26 1.44 -1.00
C ALA A 127 14.34 0.97 0.46
N GLU A 128 15.34 0.16 0.83
CA GLU A 128 15.58 -0.25 2.20
C GLU A 128 16.07 0.92 3.07
N THR A 129 16.96 1.77 2.56
CA THR A 129 17.42 2.99 3.27
C THR A 129 16.28 3.97 3.46
N ASP A 130 15.52 4.29 2.41
CA ASP A 130 14.41 5.23 2.46
C ASP A 130 13.33 4.75 3.44
N ARG A 131 13.04 3.45 3.45
CA ARG A 131 12.10 2.85 4.40
C ARG A 131 12.56 3.06 5.83
N ASP A 132 13.84 2.90 6.11
CA ASP A 132 14.35 3.00 7.48
C ASP A 132 14.42 4.47 7.94
N GLU A 133 14.72 5.41 7.03
CA GLU A 133 14.58 6.85 7.29
C GLU A 133 13.12 7.23 7.60
N LEU A 134 12.18 6.78 6.77
CA LEU A 134 10.74 7.04 6.98
C LEU A 134 10.23 6.44 8.30
N LYS A 135 10.77 5.30 8.75
CA LYS A 135 10.42 4.74 10.07
C LYS A 135 10.88 5.64 11.20
N VAL A 136 12.12 6.14 11.14
CA VAL A 136 12.66 7.05 12.16
C VAL A 136 11.83 8.33 12.23
N GLU A 137 11.50 8.92 11.07
CA GLU A 137 10.64 10.10 11.00
C GLU A 137 9.24 9.80 11.56
N ASN A 138 8.65 8.67 11.21
CA ASN A 138 7.33 8.27 11.68
C ASN A 138 7.28 8.13 13.21
N ASP A 139 8.31 7.54 13.81
CA ASP A 139 8.41 7.38 15.26
C ASP A 139 8.61 8.73 15.97
N SER A 140 9.39 9.65 15.37
CA SER A 140 9.51 11.02 15.84
C SER A 140 8.15 11.75 15.81
N LEU A 141 7.43 11.68 14.69
CA LEU A 141 6.12 12.31 14.54
C LEU A 141 5.09 11.75 15.53
N LYS A 142 5.09 10.44 15.77
CA LYS A 142 4.24 9.81 16.81
C LYS A 142 4.54 10.35 18.20
N SER A 143 5.81 10.52 18.54
CA SER A 143 6.22 11.12 19.81
C SER A 143 5.70 12.55 19.95
N ASP A 144 5.81 13.35 18.90
CA ASP A 144 5.34 14.74 18.93
C ASP A 144 3.82 14.84 18.98
N VAL A 145 3.09 13.98 18.25
CA VAL A 145 1.62 13.88 18.37
C VAL A 145 1.21 13.51 19.80
N ALA A 146 1.92 12.58 20.45
CA ALA A 146 1.63 12.21 21.83
C ALA A 146 1.85 13.40 22.79
N LYS A 147 2.97 14.13 22.64
CA LYS A 147 3.25 15.34 23.43
C LYS A 147 2.20 16.43 23.21
N LEU A 148 1.83 16.69 21.95
CA LEU A 148 0.81 17.69 21.62
C LEU A 148 -0.55 17.31 22.21
N THR A 149 -0.93 16.04 22.12
CA THR A 149 -2.18 15.54 22.72
C THR A 149 -2.17 15.71 24.24
N GLN A 150 -1.05 15.39 24.90
CA GLN A 150 -0.90 15.60 26.33
C GLN A 150 -0.97 17.08 26.71
N ASN A 151 -0.29 17.96 25.95
CA ASN A 151 -0.31 19.40 26.17
C ASN A 151 -1.71 19.97 25.98
N THR A 152 -2.42 19.58 24.92
CA THR A 152 -3.80 20.00 24.68
C THR A 152 -4.70 19.59 25.83
N ARG A 153 -4.63 18.33 26.29
CA ARG A 153 -5.40 17.86 27.44
C ARG A 153 -5.08 18.65 28.71
N ALA A 154 -3.80 18.96 28.95
CA ALA A 154 -3.39 19.75 30.10
C ALA A 154 -3.92 21.19 30.03
N LEU A 155 -3.92 21.79 28.83
CA LEU A 155 -4.48 23.12 28.59
C LEU A 155 -6.00 23.14 28.79
N GLU A 156 -6.73 22.12 28.29
CA GLU A 156 -8.18 21.98 28.50
C GLU A 156 -8.52 21.93 30.00
N LEU A 157 -7.84 21.07 30.77
CA LEU A 157 -8.02 21.00 32.22
C LEU A 157 -7.71 22.34 32.91
N ARG A 158 -6.70 23.07 32.41
CA ARG A 158 -6.34 24.38 32.97
C ARG A 158 -7.38 25.45 32.64
N ILE A 159 -7.95 25.43 31.44
CA ILE A 159 -9.06 26.29 31.05
C ILE A 159 -10.25 26.01 31.96
N ASP A 160 -10.60 24.74 32.16
CA ASP A 160 -11.67 24.34 33.08
C ASP A 160 -11.43 24.86 34.50
N GLU A 161 -10.21 24.74 35.03
CA GLU A 161 -9.85 25.26 36.36
C GLU A 161 -10.02 26.79 36.47
N LEU A 162 -9.63 27.52 35.42
CA LEU A 162 -9.69 28.98 35.38
C LEU A 162 -11.11 29.50 35.13
N THR A 163 -11.95 28.77 34.39
CA THR A 163 -13.23 29.25 33.87
C THR A 163 -14.46 28.67 34.56
N LEU A 164 -14.44 27.40 35.00
CA LEU A 164 -15.66 26.73 35.46
C LEU A 164 -16.04 27.02 36.92
N GLY A 165 -15.15 27.61 37.72
CA GLY A 165 -15.47 27.85 39.13
C GLY A 165 -15.68 26.55 39.93
N PRO A 166 -15.81 26.58 41.28
CA PRO A 166 -16.55 25.53 41.96
C PRO A 166 -18.02 25.59 41.51
N ILE A 167 -18.65 24.43 41.40
CA ILE A 167 -20.07 24.30 41.02
C ILE A 167 -20.90 25.23 41.92
N GLY A 168 -21.60 26.20 41.32
CA GLY A 168 -22.43 27.18 42.05
C GLY A 168 -21.80 28.55 42.31
N ALA A 169 -20.58 28.82 41.85
CA ALA A 169 -19.99 30.16 41.94
C ALA A 169 -20.75 31.18 41.06
N LYS A 170 -21.61 31.99 41.69
CA LYS A 170 -22.39 33.06 41.03
C LYS A 170 -21.60 34.36 40.78
N SER A 171 -20.33 34.42 41.16
CA SER A 171 -19.54 35.66 41.24
C SER A 171 -18.46 35.74 40.15
N PRO A 172 -18.10 36.95 39.68
CA PRO A 172 -17.00 37.16 38.73
C PRO A 172 -15.71 36.46 39.17
N LEU A 173 -15.04 35.83 38.21
CA LEU A 173 -13.79 35.10 38.41
C LEU A 173 -12.62 36.06 38.17
N PHE A 174 -11.83 36.33 39.21
CA PHE A 174 -10.64 37.18 39.06
C PHE A 174 -9.44 36.34 38.66
N VAL A 175 -8.81 36.65 37.54
CA VAL A 175 -7.62 35.94 37.03
C VAL A 175 -6.48 36.91 36.89
N THR A 176 -5.28 36.45 37.21
CA THR A 176 -4.03 37.21 37.02
C THR A 176 -3.19 36.53 35.98
N VAL A 177 -2.76 37.29 34.98
CA VAL A 177 -1.91 36.82 33.87
C VAL A 177 -0.60 37.60 33.92
N GLY A 178 0.52 36.89 33.97
CA GLY A 178 1.85 37.48 33.86
C GLY A 178 2.50 37.02 32.55
N ARG A 179 3.56 37.72 32.11
CA ARG A 179 4.28 37.37 30.87
C ARG A 179 4.93 35.99 30.97
N TYR A 180 5.48 35.66 32.14
CA TYR A 180 6.15 34.37 32.38
C TYR A 180 5.53 33.58 33.54
N ALA A 181 4.61 34.20 34.30
CA ALA A 181 3.88 33.53 35.35
C ALA A 181 2.64 32.79 34.84
N LYS A 182 2.43 31.59 35.38
CA LYS A 182 1.19 30.83 35.14
C LYS A 182 -0.04 31.66 35.54
N PRO A 183 -1.09 31.70 34.70
CA PRO A 183 -2.35 32.33 35.07
C PRO A 183 -2.91 31.73 36.35
N LYS A 184 -3.42 32.58 37.25
CA LYS A 184 -3.96 32.14 38.54
C LYS A 184 -5.29 32.81 38.83
N ARG A 185 -6.25 32.00 39.24
CA ARG A 185 -7.58 32.40 39.70
C ARG A 185 -7.56 32.81 41.17
N HIS A 186 -8.40 33.79 41.50
CA HIS A 186 -8.60 34.35 42.84
C HIS A 186 -10.08 34.47 43.18
N GLY A 187 -10.40 34.42 44.46
CA GLY A 187 -11.78 34.59 44.96
C GLY A 187 -12.23 36.04 45.14
N SER A 188 -11.34 37.02 44.93
CA SER A 188 -11.62 38.46 45.15
C SER A 188 -10.64 39.33 44.37
N LEU A 189 -11.06 40.53 43.97
CA LEU A 189 -10.24 41.51 43.26
C LEU A 189 -8.96 41.90 44.03
N ASP A 190 -9.06 42.16 45.34
CA ASP A 190 -7.92 42.56 46.18
C ASP A 190 -6.77 41.53 46.16
N LYS A 191 -7.10 40.24 46.27
CA LYS A 191 -6.14 39.14 46.15
C LYS A 191 -5.48 39.07 44.76
N ALA A 192 -6.26 39.35 43.71
CA ALA A 192 -5.74 39.40 42.35
C ALA A 192 -4.77 40.58 42.14
N GLN A 193 -5.15 41.78 42.61
CA GLN A 193 -4.30 42.97 42.57
C GLN A 193 -3.00 42.77 43.35
N LYS A 194 -3.05 42.21 44.56
CA LYS A 194 -1.86 41.89 45.36
C LYS A 194 -0.88 40.98 44.61
N ARG A 195 -1.38 39.95 43.92
CA ARG A 195 -0.52 39.08 43.10
C ARG A 195 0.02 39.82 41.89
N ALA A 196 -0.80 40.61 41.18
CA ALA A 196 -0.34 41.39 40.03
C ALA A 196 0.78 42.37 40.42
N SER A 197 0.60 43.13 41.50
CA SER A 197 1.65 44.01 42.03
C SER A 197 2.93 43.27 42.42
N ALA A 198 2.82 42.03 42.90
CA ALA A 198 3.98 41.19 43.16
C ALA A 198 4.67 40.72 41.86
N LEU A 199 3.89 40.35 40.84
CA LEU A 199 4.41 39.93 39.53
C LEU A 199 5.13 41.08 38.82
N ILE A 200 4.64 42.31 38.89
CA ILE A 200 5.28 43.48 38.26
C ILE A 200 6.71 43.73 38.77
N ARG A 201 7.04 43.26 39.98
CA ARG A 201 8.40 43.40 40.53
C ARG A 201 9.41 42.48 39.84
N SER A 202 8.96 41.33 39.36
CA SER A 202 9.80 40.33 38.68
C SER A 202 9.57 40.28 37.16
N GLU A 203 8.40 40.70 36.71
CA GLU A 203 7.93 40.69 35.33
C GLU A 203 7.60 42.12 34.93
N LYS A 204 7.94 42.55 33.71
CA LYS A 204 7.73 43.96 33.29
C LYS A 204 6.25 44.35 33.23
N GLU A 205 5.34 43.37 33.14
CA GLU A 205 3.90 43.57 32.99
C GLU A 205 3.11 42.45 33.65
N SER A 206 1.94 42.79 34.18
CA SER A 206 0.96 41.81 34.64
C SER A 206 -0.45 42.39 34.51
N GLU A 207 -1.41 41.54 34.16
CA GLU A 207 -2.81 41.91 33.96
C GLU A 207 -3.70 41.24 35.01
N VAL A 208 -4.71 41.98 35.47
CA VAL A 208 -5.82 41.46 36.28
C VAL A 208 -7.06 41.45 35.41
N LEU A 209 -7.57 40.27 35.10
CA LEU A 209 -8.77 40.07 34.30
C LEU A 209 -9.94 39.71 35.22
N VAL A 210 -11.12 40.23 34.88
CA VAL A 210 -12.39 39.82 35.47
C VAL A 210 -13.11 38.99 34.42
N LEU A 211 -13.25 37.69 34.67
CA LEU A 211 -13.97 36.79 33.78
C LEU A 211 -15.39 36.59 34.30
N GLU A 212 -16.35 37.06 33.53
CA GLU A 212 -17.77 36.79 33.74
C GLU A 212 -18.23 35.73 32.73
N PRO A 213 -18.64 34.53 33.18
CA PRO A 213 -19.12 33.50 32.27
C PRO A 213 -20.48 33.90 31.68
N VAL A 214 -20.54 34.16 30.37
CA VAL A 214 -21.73 34.67 29.66
C VAL A 214 -22.70 33.55 29.22
N GLY A 215 -22.22 32.31 29.16
CA GLY A 215 -23.03 31.13 28.85
C GLY A 215 -22.19 29.87 28.84
N ARG A 216 -22.84 28.70 28.76
CA ARG A 216 -22.16 27.40 28.77
C ARG A 216 -22.65 26.54 27.61
N VAL A 217 -21.70 25.92 26.91
CA VAL A 217 -21.95 24.87 25.91
C VAL A 217 -21.15 23.65 26.32
N ILE A 218 -21.78 22.48 26.30
CA ILE A 218 -21.12 21.18 26.50
C ILE A 218 -21.33 20.40 25.20
N ARG A 219 -20.41 19.51 24.84
CA ARG A 219 -20.54 18.68 23.64
C ARG A 219 -21.92 17.98 23.62
N GLY A 220 -22.69 18.18 22.54
CA GLY A 220 -24.06 17.67 22.43
C GLY A 220 -25.14 18.52 23.11
N SER A 221 -24.79 19.72 23.58
CA SER A 221 -25.72 20.69 24.20
C SER A 221 -25.76 21.99 23.39
N GLU A 222 -26.90 22.66 23.37
CA GLU A 222 -27.04 24.01 22.82
C GLU A 222 -26.51 25.08 23.78
N TRP A 223 -26.21 26.27 23.25
CA TRP A 223 -25.83 27.43 24.06
C TRP A 223 -26.98 27.79 25.01
N ARG A 224 -26.67 27.81 26.31
CA ARG A 224 -27.58 28.33 27.33
C ARG A 224 -27.02 29.66 27.86
N PRO A 225 -27.69 30.80 27.56
CA PRO A 225 -27.34 32.06 28.20
C PRO A 225 -27.64 31.95 29.71
N ARG A 226 -26.89 32.73 30.49
CA ARG A 226 -27.02 32.76 31.94
C ARG A 226 -28.31 33.44 32.41
#